data_AF-A0A2V9NSI0-F1
#
_entry.id   AF-A0A2V9NSI0-F1
#
_cell.length_a   1.000
_cell.length_b   1.000
_cell.length_c   1.000
_cell.angle_alpha   90.00
_cell.angle_beta   90.00
_cell.angle_gamma   90.00
#
_symmetry.space_group_name_H-M   'P 1'
#
loop_
_entity.id
_entity.type
_entity.pdbx_description
1 polymer ?
#
loop_
_entity_poly.entity_id
_entity_poly.type
_entity_poly.pdbx_seq_one_letter_code
_entity_poly.pdbx_strand_id
1 'polypeptide(L)'
;MPPATTFGDSCSKVCHWARPAIFLLAVAISVDGQSRKSKMPFAWTRSKPRNAAAGMRYVGSEQCKLCHFAICNTYSHTDMSRSTMLPQAVIEKGWLSTPIEFFNGNTNRHYKMVSRGSKIYEAEYELDTDGKEVFNHTEELAYIVGTGANGATPIVRRGNYLFQAPISYYTARATWDLSPNYERNDIGFTLPVSPECIACHAGRTQPVKGREGLFEDPPVVELGISCERCHGPGELHVRERTAGIVLRGRSDNSIVNPAKLPTWLADNICMNSRHSVE
;
A
#
# COMPACT_ATOMS: atom_id res chain seq x y z
N MET A 1 46.53 39.17 -9.35
CA MET A 1 47.90 38.96 -8.84
C MET A 1 47.96 37.61 -8.16
N PRO A 2 48.94 36.73 -8.45
CA PRO A 2 49.39 36.17 -9.73
C PRO A 2 48.97 34.66 -9.80
N PRO A 3 49.49 33.76 -10.67
CA PRO A 3 48.67 33.18 -11.74
C PRO A 3 48.55 31.64 -11.74
N ALA A 4 47.71 31.17 -12.67
CA ALA A 4 47.51 29.79 -13.11
C ALA A 4 48.80 29.08 -13.58
N THR A 5 48.81 27.74 -13.56
CA THR A 5 49.38 26.92 -14.65
C THR A 5 48.89 25.48 -14.60
N THR A 6 48.36 25.06 -15.74
CA THR A 6 48.08 23.71 -16.25
C THR A 6 49.37 22.93 -16.54
N PHE A 7 49.34 21.59 -16.50
CA PHE A 7 50.10 20.63 -17.35
C PHE A 7 49.58 19.23 -16.97
N GLY A 8 49.34 18.24 -17.83
CA GLY A 8 49.80 18.01 -19.20
C GLY A 8 50.16 16.52 -19.32
N ASP A 9 49.67 15.89 -20.39
CA ASP A 9 49.75 14.47 -20.71
C ASP A 9 51.16 13.86 -20.84
N SER A 10 51.17 12.52 -20.80
CA SER A 10 52.01 11.61 -21.62
C SER A 10 53.48 11.38 -21.25
N CYS A 11 53.81 10.13 -20.89
CA CYS A 11 54.94 9.35 -21.46
C CYS A 11 54.89 7.92 -20.87
N SER A 12 54.56 6.88 -21.64
CA SER A 12 55.45 6.08 -22.49
C SER A 12 56.60 5.38 -21.76
N LYS A 13 56.54 4.03 -21.70
CA LYS A 13 57.52 3.07 -22.26
C LYS A 13 57.72 1.80 -21.41
N VAL A 14 57.40 0.68 -22.06
CA VAL A 14 58.19 -0.55 -22.24
C VAL A 14 58.78 -1.23 -20.99
N CYS A 15 58.28 -2.44 -20.72
CA CYS A 15 59.14 -3.56 -20.33
C CYS A 15 58.58 -4.86 -20.93
N HIS A 16 59.36 -5.48 -21.80
CA HIS A 16 59.21 -6.89 -22.17
C HIS A 16 59.45 -7.77 -20.93
N TRP A 17 59.01 -9.03 -20.96
CA TRP A 17 59.83 -10.24 -20.78
C TRP A 17 58.93 -11.48 -20.64
N ALA A 18 59.33 -12.55 -21.35
CA ALA A 18 58.99 -13.97 -21.19
C ALA A 18 57.55 -14.46 -21.48
N ARG A 19 57.43 -15.20 -22.60
CA ARG A 19 56.31 -16.08 -22.97
C ARG A 19 56.46 -17.45 -22.29
N PRO A 20 55.42 -18.07 -21.73
CA PRO A 20 55.35 -19.51 -21.61
C PRO A 20 54.46 -20.09 -22.71
N ALA A 21 54.97 -21.13 -23.37
CA ALA A 21 54.23 -21.92 -24.35
C ALA A 21 53.12 -22.71 -23.64
N ILE A 22 51.86 -22.48 -24.03
CA ILE A 22 50.71 -23.27 -23.58
C ILE A 22 50.43 -24.34 -24.65
N PHE A 23 50.66 -25.60 -24.31
CA PHE A 23 50.22 -26.76 -25.07
C PHE A 23 48.68 -26.81 -25.06
N LEU A 24 48.07 -26.67 -26.23
CA LEU A 24 46.64 -26.91 -26.43
C LEU A 24 46.37 -28.42 -26.49
N LEU A 25 45.87 -29.00 -25.39
CA LEU A 25 45.17 -30.28 -25.44
C LEU A 25 43.71 -30.01 -25.84
N ALA A 26 43.37 -30.29 -27.10
CA ALA A 26 41.99 -30.28 -27.55
C ALA A 26 41.28 -31.53 -27.01
N VAL A 27 40.47 -31.37 -25.96
CA VAL A 27 39.53 -32.40 -25.51
C VAL A 27 38.23 -32.20 -26.29
N ALA A 28 37.98 -33.09 -27.27
CA ALA A 28 36.72 -33.15 -27.97
C ALA A 28 35.65 -33.76 -27.05
N ILE A 29 34.84 -32.91 -26.41
CA ILE A 29 33.65 -33.34 -25.67
C ILE A 29 32.51 -33.45 -26.70
N SER A 30 32.17 -34.69 -27.07
CA SER A 30 30.95 -34.96 -27.84
C SER A 30 29.74 -34.63 -26.97
N VAL A 31 28.99 -33.60 -27.34
CA VAL A 31 27.70 -33.27 -26.71
C VAL A 31 26.65 -34.18 -27.34
N ASP A 32 26.39 -35.32 -26.70
CA ASP A 32 25.21 -36.12 -27.00
C ASP A 32 23.96 -35.33 -26.59
N GLY A 33 23.27 -34.80 -27.60
CA GLY A 33 22.02 -34.08 -27.49
C GLY A 33 20.86 -35.00 -27.13
N GLN A 34 20.84 -35.53 -25.91
CA GLN A 34 19.61 -36.06 -25.32
C GLN A 34 18.86 -34.91 -24.67
N SER A 35 17.80 -34.44 -25.34
CA SER A 35 16.79 -33.58 -24.72
C SER A 35 16.19 -34.34 -23.53
N ARG A 36 16.69 -34.07 -22.33
CA ARG A 36 16.00 -34.45 -21.10
C ARG A 36 14.73 -33.61 -21.06
N LYS A 37 13.63 -34.17 -21.56
CA LYS A 37 12.29 -33.70 -21.23
C LYS A 37 12.24 -33.68 -19.71
N SER A 38 12.27 -32.49 -19.12
CA SER A 38 12.09 -32.34 -17.68
C SER A 38 10.69 -32.86 -17.37
N LYS A 39 10.62 -34.07 -16.82
CA LYS A 39 9.41 -34.52 -16.15
C LYS A 39 9.29 -33.61 -14.92
N MET A 40 8.43 -32.59 -14.99
CA MET A 40 8.05 -31.86 -13.79
C MET A 40 7.54 -32.89 -12.76
N PRO A 41 8.22 -33.08 -11.63
CA PRO A 41 7.67 -33.93 -10.61
C PRO A 41 6.56 -33.15 -9.91
N PHE A 42 5.46 -33.84 -9.63
CA PHE A 42 4.32 -33.40 -8.83
C PHE A 42 3.17 -32.67 -9.58
N ALA A 43 2.20 -33.47 -10.03
CA ALA A 43 0.84 -32.99 -10.21
C ALA A 43 0.26 -32.65 -8.82
N TRP A 44 0.18 -31.36 -8.52
CA TRP A 44 -0.47 -30.85 -7.32
C TRP A 44 -1.99 -30.95 -7.46
N THR A 45 -2.59 -32.08 -7.12
CA THR A 45 -4.05 -32.13 -6.85
C THR A 45 -4.33 -31.69 -5.42
N ARG A 46 -3.96 -30.45 -5.05
CA ARG A 46 -4.60 -29.80 -3.88
C ARG A 46 -5.95 -29.30 -4.35
N SER A 47 -7.03 -29.76 -3.72
CA SER A 47 -8.40 -29.34 -4.03
C SER A 47 -8.47 -27.81 -4.00
N LYS A 48 -8.88 -27.19 -5.12
CA LYS A 48 -9.07 -25.75 -5.22
C LYS A 48 -10.02 -25.28 -4.09
N PRO A 49 -9.72 -24.17 -3.38
CA PRO A 49 -10.64 -23.59 -2.40
C PRO A 49 -12.00 -23.31 -3.05
N ARG A 50 -13.08 -23.78 -2.42
CA ARG A 50 -14.46 -23.64 -2.90
C ARG A 50 -15.00 -22.22 -2.74
N ASN A 51 -14.43 -21.43 -1.84
CA ASN A 51 -14.80 -20.03 -1.70
C ASN A 51 -14.31 -19.11 -2.83
N ALA A 52 -13.48 -19.64 -3.74
CA ALA A 52 -13.13 -18.95 -4.99
C ALA A 52 -14.19 -19.18 -6.10
N ALA A 53 -15.30 -19.87 -5.82
CA ALA A 53 -16.41 -20.00 -6.75
C ALA A 53 -17.19 -18.68 -6.87
N ALA A 54 -17.81 -18.46 -8.03
CA ALA A 54 -18.64 -17.28 -8.26
C ALA A 54 -19.82 -17.22 -7.27
N GLY A 55 -20.19 -16.00 -6.86
CA GLY A 55 -21.34 -15.75 -5.98
C GLY A 55 -21.07 -15.90 -4.47
N MET A 56 -19.84 -16.21 -4.06
CA MET A 56 -19.47 -16.26 -2.64
C MET A 56 -19.37 -14.86 -2.05
N ARG A 57 -19.94 -14.64 -0.85
CA ARG A 57 -20.00 -13.31 -0.22
C ARG A 57 -18.93 -13.09 0.84
N TYR A 58 -18.51 -11.85 0.93
CA TYR A 58 -17.66 -11.34 2.01
C TYR A 58 -18.50 -11.10 3.26
N VAL A 59 -18.03 -11.60 4.42
CA VAL A 59 -18.73 -11.50 5.71
C VAL A 59 -18.10 -10.48 6.66
N GLY A 60 -16.92 -9.95 6.34
CA GLY A 60 -16.19 -8.99 7.15
C GLY A 60 -15.36 -9.63 8.27
N SER A 61 -14.33 -8.92 8.72
CA SER A 61 -13.35 -9.41 9.69
C SER A 61 -13.96 -9.67 11.08
N GLU A 62 -15.01 -8.94 11.46
CA GLU A 62 -15.70 -9.15 12.74
C GLU A 62 -16.34 -10.53 12.85
N GLN A 63 -16.83 -11.10 11.73
CA GLN A 63 -17.36 -12.46 11.73
C GLN A 63 -16.27 -13.49 12.03
N CYS A 64 -15.04 -13.27 11.54
CA CYS A 64 -13.89 -14.13 11.79
C CYS A 64 -13.52 -14.14 13.29
N LYS A 65 -13.62 -12.99 13.96
CA LYS A 65 -13.25 -12.80 15.37
C LYS A 65 -14.06 -13.65 16.34
N LEU A 66 -15.31 -14.00 15.99
CA LEU A 66 -16.19 -14.84 16.81
C LEU A 66 -15.60 -16.23 17.09
N CYS A 67 -14.85 -16.81 16.14
CA CYS A 67 -14.19 -18.10 16.31
C CYS A 67 -12.65 -17.98 16.41
N HIS A 68 -12.07 -16.93 15.83
CA HIS A 68 -10.61 -16.74 15.73
C HIS A 68 -10.11 -15.51 16.51
N PHE A 69 -10.66 -15.28 17.70
CA PHE A 69 -10.35 -14.11 18.53
C PHE A 69 -8.84 -13.84 18.67
N ALA A 70 -8.05 -14.85 19.04
CA ALA A 70 -6.61 -14.68 19.26
C ALA A 70 -5.87 -14.24 17.99
N ILE A 71 -6.22 -14.82 16.82
CA ILE A 71 -5.63 -14.48 15.53
C ILE A 71 -6.00 -13.04 15.16
N CYS A 72 -7.28 -12.68 15.26
CA CYS A 72 -7.76 -11.33 14.96
C CYS A 72 -7.10 -10.29 15.88
N ASN A 73 -6.97 -10.60 17.18
CA ASN A 73 -6.32 -9.72 18.14
C ASN A 73 -4.83 -9.54 17.84
N THR A 74 -4.08 -10.59 17.49
CA THR A 74 -2.68 -10.41 17.08
C THR A 74 -2.58 -9.63 15.77
N TYR A 75 -3.44 -9.95 14.79
CA TYR A 75 -3.40 -9.32 13.48
C TYR A 75 -3.75 -7.82 13.51
N SER A 76 -4.64 -7.37 14.40
CA SER A 76 -5.03 -5.95 14.54
C SER A 76 -3.88 -5.02 14.96
N HIS A 77 -2.75 -5.57 15.40
CA HIS A 77 -1.55 -4.81 15.75
C HIS A 77 -0.53 -4.73 14.60
N THR A 78 -0.80 -5.38 13.46
CA THR A 78 0.08 -5.32 12.29
C THR A 78 -0.10 -4.01 11.52
N ASP A 79 0.85 -3.72 10.65
CA ASP A 79 0.76 -2.58 9.74
C ASP A 79 -0.31 -2.81 8.67
N MET A 80 -0.48 -4.03 8.20
CA MET A 80 -1.52 -4.38 7.22
C MET A 80 -2.92 -4.05 7.74
N SER A 81 -3.24 -4.41 8.97
CA SER A 81 -4.56 -4.12 9.57
C SER A 81 -4.78 -2.65 9.94
N ARG A 82 -3.72 -1.83 9.89
CA ARG A 82 -3.74 -0.38 10.20
C ARG A 82 -3.35 0.47 8.99
N SER A 83 -3.46 -0.10 7.78
CA SER A 83 -3.09 0.55 6.52
C SER A 83 -4.00 1.70 6.11
N THR A 84 -5.26 1.69 6.55
CA THR A 84 -6.12 2.88 6.64
C THR A 84 -6.70 2.95 8.05
N MET A 85 -6.81 4.16 8.59
CA MET A 85 -7.29 4.42 9.95
C MET A 85 -8.29 5.59 9.95
N LEU A 86 -9.01 5.73 11.06
CA LEU A 86 -9.78 6.94 11.33
C LEU A 86 -8.84 8.10 11.75
N PRO A 87 -9.24 9.37 11.54
CA PRO A 87 -8.41 10.55 11.86
C PRO A 87 -7.84 10.56 13.27
N GLN A 88 -8.58 10.07 14.27
CA GLN A 88 -8.14 10.01 15.66
C GLN A 88 -6.77 9.34 15.85
N ALA A 89 -6.40 8.40 14.97
CA ALA A 89 -5.11 7.72 15.02
C ALA A 89 -3.92 8.68 14.91
N VAL A 90 -4.08 9.83 14.25
CA VAL A 90 -3.04 10.88 14.17
C VAL A 90 -2.71 11.43 15.56
N ILE A 91 -3.73 11.63 16.40
CA ILE A 91 -3.56 12.12 17.77
C ILE A 91 -2.97 11.02 18.64
N GLU A 92 -3.49 9.79 18.55
CA GLU A 92 -3.01 8.63 19.33
C GLU A 92 -1.54 8.30 19.06
N LYS A 93 -1.09 8.53 17.82
CA LYS A 93 0.30 8.34 17.41
C LYS A 93 1.20 9.54 17.72
N GLY A 94 0.64 10.63 18.26
CA GLY A 94 1.39 11.84 18.62
C GLY A 94 1.84 12.67 17.42
N TRP A 95 1.28 12.44 16.23
CA TRP A 95 1.63 13.19 15.02
C TRP A 95 1.02 14.60 14.99
N LEU A 96 -0.01 14.85 15.82
CA LEU A 96 -0.66 16.15 15.97
C LEU A 96 -0.88 16.46 17.47
N SER A 97 0.19 16.86 18.15
CA SER A 97 0.14 17.30 19.55
C SER A 97 -0.16 18.81 19.70
N THR A 98 0.23 19.59 18.69
CA THR A 98 -0.06 21.02 18.57
C THR A 98 -0.58 21.32 17.17
N PRO A 99 -1.27 22.45 16.95
CA PRO A 99 -1.58 22.92 15.60
C PRO A 99 -0.34 22.93 14.70
N ILE A 100 -0.51 22.50 13.46
CA ILE A 100 0.50 22.59 12.41
C ILE A 100 0.12 23.78 11.54
N GLU A 101 1.10 24.61 11.17
CA GLU A 101 0.91 25.73 10.26
C GLU A 101 2.21 25.97 9.47
N PHE A 102 2.13 26.06 8.14
CA PHE A 102 3.28 26.43 7.31
C PHE A 102 2.85 27.11 6.01
N PHE A 103 3.80 27.82 5.39
CA PHE A 103 3.62 28.55 4.14
C PHE A 103 4.42 27.92 3.00
N ASN A 104 3.79 27.75 1.84
CA ASN A 104 4.43 27.35 0.60
C ASN A 104 4.54 28.55 -0.35
N GLY A 105 5.74 29.11 -0.46
CA GLY A 105 6.03 30.26 -1.33
C GLY A 105 5.87 29.99 -2.82
N ASN A 106 5.90 28.73 -3.27
CA ASN A 106 5.76 28.40 -4.70
C ASN A 106 4.31 28.57 -5.19
N THR A 107 3.33 28.38 -4.31
CA THR A 107 1.90 28.46 -4.64
C THR A 107 1.21 29.64 -3.97
N ASN A 108 1.92 30.41 -3.14
CA ASN A 108 1.35 31.42 -2.24
C ASN A 108 0.19 30.84 -1.38
N ARG A 109 0.45 29.70 -0.75
CA ARG A 109 -0.55 28.98 0.08
C ARG A 109 -0.05 28.80 1.49
N HIS A 110 -0.95 29.03 2.43
CA HIS A 110 -0.78 28.62 3.82
C HIS A 110 -1.60 27.36 4.08
N TYR A 111 -1.04 26.46 4.87
CA TYR A 111 -1.68 25.23 5.29
C TYR A 111 -1.74 25.19 6.81
N LYS A 112 -2.85 24.70 7.34
CA LYS A 112 -3.07 24.54 8.77
C LYS A 112 -3.77 23.24 9.09
N MET A 113 -3.32 22.52 10.11
CA MET A 113 -4.03 21.36 10.64
C MET A 113 -4.27 21.52 12.13
N VAL A 114 -5.51 21.27 12.55
CA VAL A 114 -5.95 21.42 13.93
C VAL A 114 -6.85 20.28 14.36
N SER A 115 -6.67 19.81 15.59
CA SER A 115 -7.64 18.93 16.26
C SER A 115 -8.67 19.76 17.02
N ARG A 116 -9.93 19.34 16.98
CA ARG A 116 -11.04 19.90 17.78
C ARG A 116 -11.85 18.74 18.34
N GLY A 117 -11.57 18.37 19.59
CA GLY A 117 -12.09 17.13 20.18
C GLY A 117 -11.50 15.91 19.48
N SER A 118 -12.35 14.98 19.01
CA SER A 118 -11.92 13.79 18.25
C SER A 118 -11.82 14.01 16.75
N LYS A 119 -12.18 15.20 16.26
CA LYS A 119 -12.16 15.55 14.85
C LYS A 119 -10.88 16.30 14.52
N ILE A 120 -10.39 16.10 13.31
CA ILE A 120 -9.21 16.78 12.79
C ILE A 120 -9.62 17.50 11.51
N TYR A 121 -9.18 18.73 11.39
CA TYR A 121 -9.45 19.59 10.26
C TYR A 121 -8.15 20.04 9.64
N GLU A 122 -8.16 20.12 8.32
CA GLU A 122 -7.09 20.71 7.54
C GLU A 122 -7.66 21.91 6.77
N ALA A 123 -6.89 22.98 6.71
CA ALA A 123 -7.25 24.19 6.01
C ALA A 123 -6.12 24.61 5.06
N GLU A 124 -6.53 25.13 3.91
CA GLU A 124 -5.67 25.90 3.02
C GLU A 124 -6.24 27.32 2.88
N TYR A 125 -5.36 28.31 2.87
CA TYR A 125 -5.75 29.71 2.75
C TYR A 125 -4.66 30.55 2.09
N GLU A 126 -5.05 31.72 1.61
CA GLU A 126 -4.15 32.72 1.05
C GLU A 126 -4.37 34.06 1.76
N LEU A 127 -3.28 34.79 1.98
CA LEU A 127 -3.30 36.15 2.51
C LEU A 127 -2.90 37.14 1.40
N ASP A 128 -3.53 38.31 1.38
CA ASP A 128 -3.10 39.43 0.54
C ASP A 128 -1.86 40.12 1.13
N THR A 129 -1.37 41.16 0.45
CA THR A 129 -0.19 41.92 0.87
C THR A 129 -0.36 42.65 2.20
N ASP A 130 -1.60 42.89 2.62
CA ASP A 130 -1.93 43.54 3.90
C ASP A 130 -2.17 42.49 5.02
N GLY A 131 -1.99 41.20 4.72
CA GLY A 131 -2.15 40.09 5.64
C GLY A 131 -3.61 39.67 5.86
N LYS A 132 -4.54 40.10 5.01
CA LYS A 132 -5.96 39.74 5.09
C LYS A 132 -6.23 38.48 4.27
N GLU A 133 -7.08 37.58 4.81
CA GLU A 133 -7.49 36.38 4.09
C GLU A 133 -8.20 36.72 2.76
N VAL A 134 -7.63 36.21 1.67
CA VAL A 134 -8.23 36.24 0.32
C VAL A 134 -9.28 35.13 0.23
N PHE A 135 -8.93 33.94 0.72
CA PHE A 135 -9.84 32.80 0.88
C PHE A 135 -9.36 31.89 2.00
N ASN A 136 -10.26 31.06 2.51
CA ASN A 136 -9.98 30.00 3.48
C ASN A 136 -10.89 28.80 3.20
N HIS A 137 -10.31 27.65 2.86
CA HIS A 137 -11.01 26.38 2.67
C HIS A 137 -10.57 25.40 3.75
N THR A 138 -11.50 25.04 4.64
CA THR A 138 -11.29 24.03 5.68
C THR A 138 -12.13 22.78 5.42
N GLU A 139 -11.53 21.60 5.56
CA GLU A 139 -12.20 20.30 5.45
C GLU A 139 -11.98 19.45 6.71
N GLU A 140 -12.98 18.64 7.06
CA GLU A 140 -12.83 17.59 8.08
C GLU A 140 -12.17 16.36 7.44
N LEU A 141 -11.14 15.82 8.11
CA LEU A 141 -10.50 14.58 7.68
C LEU A 141 -11.47 13.41 7.89
N ALA A 142 -11.56 12.52 6.91
CA ALA A 142 -12.42 11.34 6.94
C ALA A 142 -11.62 10.05 7.20
N TYR A 143 -10.44 9.93 6.60
CA TYR A 143 -9.57 8.77 6.74
C TYR A 143 -8.09 9.18 6.74
N ILE A 144 -7.24 8.28 7.22
CA ILE A 144 -5.79 8.39 7.16
C ILE A 144 -5.28 7.16 6.44
N VAL A 145 -4.66 7.35 5.28
CA VAL A 145 -4.08 6.29 4.47
C VAL A 145 -2.58 6.21 4.75
N GLY A 146 -2.10 5.02 5.10
CA GLY A 146 -0.71 4.77 5.49
C GLY A 146 -0.54 4.48 6.97
N THR A 147 0.38 3.58 7.29
CA THR A 147 0.62 3.07 8.65
C THR A 147 1.49 4.00 9.50
N GLY A 148 2.16 4.96 8.84
CA GLY A 148 3.26 5.72 9.39
C GLY A 148 4.62 5.02 9.29
N ALA A 149 4.76 3.91 8.57
CA ALA A 149 6.09 3.32 8.32
C ALA A 149 6.96 4.27 7.48
N ASN A 150 6.38 4.82 6.40
CA ASN A 150 7.02 5.87 5.58
C ASN A 150 6.37 7.24 5.84
N GLY A 151 5.06 7.24 6.00
CA GLY A 151 4.24 8.41 6.19
C GLY A 151 2.76 8.05 6.27
N ALA A 152 1.91 9.07 6.37
CA ALA A 152 0.47 8.94 6.39
C ALA A 152 -0.16 10.16 5.69
N THR A 153 -1.11 9.89 4.80
CA THR A 153 -1.79 10.89 3.99
C THR A 153 -3.26 10.96 4.39
N PRO A 154 -3.74 12.11 4.86
CA PRO A 154 -5.15 12.31 5.13
C PRO A 154 -6.01 12.34 3.87
N ILE A 155 -7.25 11.90 4.02
CA ILE A 155 -8.28 11.90 3.00
C ILE A 155 -9.49 12.66 3.53
N VAL A 156 -10.06 13.53 2.72
CA VAL A 156 -11.33 14.24 3.00
C VAL A 156 -12.48 13.61 2.20
N ARG A 157 -13.70 13.76 2.71
CA ARG A 157 -14.90 13.20 2.10
C ARG A 157 -15.93 14.30 1.84
N ARG A 158 -16.42 14.40 0.59
CA ARG A 158 -17.55 15.27 0.22
C ARG A 158 -18.64 14.45 -0.45
N GLY A 159 -19.77 14.26 0.23
CA GLY A 159 -20.76 13.27 -0.18
C GLY A 159 -20.10 11.89 -0.22
N ASN A 160 -20.16 11.20 -1.36
CA ASN A 160 -19.45 9.92 -1.53
C ASN A 160 -18.15 10.04 -2.31
N TYR A 161 -17.64 11.25 -2.51
CA TYR A 161 -16.33 11.46 -3.11
C TYR A 161 -15.24 11.48 -2.05
N LEU A 162 -14.11 10.85 -2.34
CA LEU A 162 -12.89 10.91 -1.54
C LEU A 162 -11.82 11.71 -2.27
N PHE A 163 -11.14 12.60 -1.54
CA PHE A 163 -10.06 13.43 -2.05
C PHE A 163 -8.85 13.37 -1.13
N GLN A 164 -7.65 13.39 -1.72
CA GLN A 164 -6.41 13.52 -0.97
C GLN A 164 -6.34 14.92 -0.34
N ALA A 165 -5.90 14.99 0.91
CA ALA A 165 -5.67 16.27 1.56
C ALA A 165 -4.29 16.86 1.18
N PRO A 166 -4.14 18.19 1.17
CA PRO A 166 -2.91 18.86 0.77
C PRO A 166 -1.64 18.53 1.57
N ILE A 167 -1.74 18.14 2.84
CA ILE A 167 -0.55 17.86 3.67
C ILE A 167 -0.52 16.43 4.21
N SER A 168 0.67 15.84 4.25
CA SER A 168 0.93 14.47 4.70
C SER A 168 2.00 14.45 5.80
N TYR A 169 1.92 13.46 6.67
CA TYR A 169 2.94 13.21 7.68
C TYR A 169 4.05 12.35 7.10
N TYR A 170 5.30 12.74 7.32
CA TYR A 170 6.50 12.03 6.87
C TYR A 170 7.31 11.52 8.07
N THR A 171 7.34 10.21 8.24
CA THR A 171 7.91 9.57 9.45
C THR A 171 9.40 9.81 9.60
N ALA A 172 10.17 9.69 8.52
CA ALA A 172 11.64 9.84 8.56
C ALA A 172 12.09 11.22 9.06
N ARG A 173 11.27 12.26 8.82
CA ARG A 173 11.53 13.63 9.25
C ARG A 173 10.71 14.04 10.47
N ALA A 174 9.80 13.17 10.93
CA ALA A 174 8.80 13.46 11.96
C ALA A 174 8.08 14.81 11.77
N THR A 175 7.71 15.12 10.52
CA THR A 175 7.09 16.41 10.17
C THR A 175 5.95 16.23 9.19
N TRP A 176 5.03 17.18 9.23
CA TRP A 176 4.07 17.40 8.16
C TRP A 176 4.69 18.24 7.06
N ASP A 177 4.29 17.96 5.83
CA ASP A 177 4.71 18.67 4.63
C ASP A 177 3.67 18.43 3.54
N LEU A 178 3.85 19.06 2.38
CA LEU A 178 2.97 18.85 1.23
C LEU A 178 2.84 17.36 0.89
N SER A 179 1.61 16.94 0.65
CA SER A 179 1.29 15.61 0.15
C SER A 179 1.87 15.41 -1.25
N PRO A 180 2.10 14.16 -1.68
CA PRO A 180 2.59 13.88 -3.02
C PRO A 180 1.71 14.56 -4.10
N ASN A 181 2.37 15.21 -5.07
CA ASN A 181 1.81 16.01 -6.18
C ASN A 181 1.48 17.48 -5.87
N TYR A 182 1.57 17.92 -4.61
CA TYR A 182 1.27 19.30 -4.19
C TYR A 182 2.49 20.23 -4.22
N GLU A 183 3.69 19.71 -4.49
CA GLU A 183 4.93 20.50 -4.48
C GLU A 183 5.03 21.48 -5.65
N ARG A 184 4.31 21.20 -6.74
CA ARG A 184 4.40 21.96 -8.00
C ARG A 184 3.07 22.53 -8.49
N ASN A 185 1.95 22.03 -7.97
CA ASN A 185 0.61 22.37 -8.45
C ASN A 185 -0.26 22.81 -7.28
N ASP A 186 -1.01 23.88 -7.47
CA ASP A 186 -2.05 24.33 -6.54
C ASP A 186 -3.33 23.52 -6.79
N ILE A 187 -3.40 22.33 -6.19
CA ILE A 187 -4.52 21.39 -6.39
C ILE A 187 -5.62 21.59 -5.32
N GLY A 188 -5.24 22.09 -4.15
CA GLY A 188 -6.08 22.16 -2.97
C GLY A 188 -6.80 20.85 -2.65
N PHE A 189 -8.02 20.90 -2.13
CA PHE A 189 -8.77 19.69 -1.80
C PHE A 189 -9.43 18.98 -3.00
N THR A 190 -8.88 19.07 -4.22
CA THR A 190 -9.56 18.56 -5.44
C THR A 190 -9.00 17.28 -6.04
N LEU A 191 -7.87 16.75 -5.54
CA LEU A 191 -7.26 15.52 -6.06
C LEU A 191 -8.08 14.28 -5.66
N PRO A 192 -8.80 13.61 -6.59
CA PRO A 192 -9.61 12.44 -6.23
C PRO A 192 -8.73 11.26 -5.80
N VAL A 193 -9.22 10.48 -4.84
CA VAL A 193 -8.62 9.20 -4.48
C VAL A 193 -9.13 8.13 -5.43
N SER A 194 -8.25 7.58 -6.27
CA SER A 194 -8.66 6.53 -7.18
C SER A 194 -9.00 5.23 -6.46
N PRO A 195 -9.99 4.45 -6.96
CA PRO A 195 -10.27 3.11 -6.46
C PRO A 195 -9.03 2.22 -6.41
N GLU A 196 -8.14 2.31 -7.39
CA GLU A 196 -6.91 1.53 -7.51
C GLU A 196 -5.90 1.89 -6.41
N CYS A 197 -5.77 3.18 -6.11
CA CYS A 197 -4.92 3.65 -5.03
C CYS A 197 -5.39 3.12 -3.68
N ILE A 198 -6.66 3.32 -3.32
CA ILE A 198 -7.16 2.95 -2.00
C ILE A 198 -7.32 1.43 -1.84
N ALA A 199 -7.51 0.68 -2.92
CA ALA A 199 -7.62 -0.79 -2.88
C ALA A 199 -6.36 -1.47 -2.31
N CYS A 200 -5.20 -0.81 -2.36
CA CYS A 200 -3.95 -1.30 -1.77
C CYS A 200 -3.83 -1.02 -0.26
N HIS A 201 -4.59 -0.05 0.23
CA HIS A 201 -4.49 0.47 1.60
C HIS A 201 -5.71 0.17 2.45
N ALA A 202 -6.75 -0.43 1.87
CA ALA A 202 -7.96 -0.81 2.57
C ALA A 202 -8.35 -2.26 2.34
N GLY A 203 -9.04 -2.84 3.32
CA GLY A 203 -9.50 -4.23 3.25
C GLY A 203 -10.62 -4.43 2.25
N ARG A 204 -11.54 -3.45 2.19
CA ARG A 204 -12.66 -3.43 1.24
C ARG A 204 -13.19 -2.02 1.07
N THR A 205 -13.23 -1.57 -0.18
CA THR A 205 -13.88 -0.33 -0.60
C THR A 205 -15.08 -0.62 -1.49
N GLN A 206 -15.91 0.38 -1.76
CA GLN A 206 -17.07 0.26 -2.65
C GLN A 206 -17.01 1.30 -3.77
N PRO A 207 -16.09 1.20 -4.74
CA PRO A 207 -16.00 2.17 -5.82
C PRO A 207 -17.19 2.08 -6.76
N VAL A 208 -17.69 3.23 -7.23
CA VAL A 208 -18.72 3.28 -8.27
C VAL A 208 -18.05 3.13 -9.64
N LYS A 209 -18.41 2.08 -10.37
CA LYS A 209 -17.78 1.73 -11.64
C LYS A 209 -17.81 2.91 -12.64
N GLY A 210 -16.64 3.23 -13.20
CA GLY A 210 -16.48 4.28 -14.21
C GLY A 210 -16.58 5.71 -13.67
N ARG A 211 -16.53 5.89 -12.35
CA ARG A 211 -16.63 7.21 -11.70
C ARG A 211 -15.46 7.42 -10.75
N GLU A 212 -14.45 8.13 -11.23
CA GLU A 212 -13.24 8.43 -10.46
C GLU A 212 -13.55 9.15 -9.15
N GLY A 213 -12.94 8.67 -8.06
CA GLY A 213 -13.14 9.22 -6.72
C GLY A 213 -14.51 9.00 -6.09
N LEU A 214 -15.49 8.42 -6.80
CA LEU A 214 -16.84 8.18 -6.29
C LEU A 214 -16.99 6.77 -5.74
N PHE A 215 -17.60 6.66 -4.57
CA PHE A 215 -17.84 5.41 -3.87
C PHE A 215 -19.32 5.26 -3.47
N GLU A 216 -19.72 4.08 -3.03
CA GLU A 216 -20.96 3.87 -2.30
C GLU A 216 -20.79 4.29 -0.83
N ASP A 217 -21.87 4.29 -0.06
CA ASP A 217 -21.83 4.55 1.38
C ASP A 217 -21.96 3.25 2.19
N PRO A 218 -21.02 2.93 3.11
CA PRO A 218 -19.77 3.63 3.36
C PRO A 218 -18.71 3.38 2.26
N PRO A 219 -17.82 4.34 1.98
CA PRO A 219 -16.84 4.21 0.89
C PRO A 219 -15.76 3.18 1.21
N VAL A 220 -15.40 3.05 2.49
CA VAL A 220 -14.50 2.04 3.03
C VAL A 220 -15.25 1.20 4.05
N VAL A 221 -15.40 -0.09 3.77
CA VAL A 221 -16.14 -1.03 4.63
C VAL A 221 -15.21 -1.73 5.62
N GLU A 222 -13.98 -2.01 5.21
CA GLU A 222 -12.92 -2.55 6.06
C GLU A 222 -11.72 -1.61 5.93
N LEU A 223 -11.38 -0.92 7.02
CA LEU A 223 -10.36 0.14 7.00
C LEU A 223 -8.99 -0.40 6.60
N GLY A 224 -8.36 -1.26 7.40
CA GLY A 224 -7.10 -1.90 7.02
C GLY A 224 -7.31 -3.15 6.16
N ILE A 225 -6.21 -3.69 5.61
CA ILE A 225 -6.20 -4.98 4.94
C ILE A 225 -6.87 -6.02 5.84
N SER A 226 -7.99 -6.58 5.35
CA SER A 226 -8.87 -7.45 6.12
C SER A 226 -8.51 -8.92 5.96
N CYS A 227 -9.11 -9.78 6.80
CA CYS A 227 -8.91 -11.23 6.70
C CYS A 227 -9.23 -11.74 5.29
N GLU A 228 -10.35 -11.29 4.74
CA GLU A 228 -10.85 -11.76 3.45
C GLU A 228 -10.07 -11.21 2.25
N ARG A 229 -9.18 -10.22 2.44
CA ARG A 229 -8.23 -9.79 1.42
C ARG A 229 -7.24 -10.90 1.04
N CYS A 230 -6.81 -11.69 2.03
CA CYS A 230 -5.89 -12.80 1.85
C CYS A 230 -6.62 -14.15 1.75
N HIS A 231 -7.74 -14.29 2.45
CA HIS A 231 -8.47 -15.55 2.57
C HIS A 231 -9.64 -15.70 1.57
N GLY A 232 -9.98 -14.62 0.85
CA GLY A 232 -11.16 -14.56 -0.01
C GLY A 232 -12.47 -14.49 0.78
N PRO A 233 -13.63 -14.55 0.09
CA PRO A 233 -14.95 -14.54 0.71
C PRO A 233 -15.10 -15.64 1.78
N GLY A 234 -15.55 -15.27 2.98
CA GLY A 234 -15.65 -16.17 4.13
C GLY A 234 -16.99 -16.85 4.33
N GLU A 235 -18.03 -16.47 3.58
CA GLU A 235 -19.41 -16.94 3.80
C GLU A 235 -19.54 -18.46 3.87
N LEU A 236 -18.96 -19.19 2.91
CA LEU A 236 -19.03 -20.65 2.88
C LEU A 236 -18.39 -21.26 4.13
N HIS A 237 -17.22 -20.74 4.52
CA HIS A 237 -16.50 -21.22 5.69
C HIS A 237 -17.31 -21.03 6.96
N VAL A 238 -17.77 -19.81 7.21
CA VAL A 238 -18.60 -19.49 8.38
C VAL A 238 -19.82 -20.39 8.43
N ARG A 239 -20.55 -20.53 7.32
CA ARG A 239 -21.74 -21.37 7.23
C ARG A 239 -21.45 -22.82 7.59
N GLU A 240 -20.41 -23.43 7.00
CA GLU A 240 -20.09 -24.83 7.25
C GLU A 240 -19.57 -25.09 8.66
N ARG A 241 -18.74 -24.19 9.20
CA ARG A 241 -18.19 -24.32 10.56
C ARG A 241 -19.27 -24.14 11.61
N THR A 242 -20.15 -23.13 11.46
CA THR A 242 -21.28 -22.90 12.38
C THR A 242 -22.32 -24.03 12.32
N ALA A 243 -22.52 -24.65 11.16
CA ALA A 243 -23.38 -25.84 11.01
C ALA A 243 -22.73 -27.14 11.52
N GLY A 244 -21.51 -27.09 12.07
CA GLY A 244 -20.83 -28.28 12.60
C GLY A 244 -20.40 -29.29 11.53
N ILE A 245 -20.27 -28.88 10.27
CA ILE A 245 -19.89 -29.80 9.18
C ILE A 245 -18.45 -30.25 9.37
N VAL A 246 -18.24 -31.54 9.61
CA VAL A 246 -16.92 -32.11 9.85
C VAL A 246 -16.03 -31.96 8.60
N LEU A 247 -14.77 -31.54 8.80
CA LEU A 247 -13.78 -31.47 7.73
C LEU A 247 -13.53 -32.85 7.14
N ARG A 248 -13.77 -33.00 5.83
CA ARG A 248 -13.43 -34.22 5.10
C ARG A 248 -11.97 -34.12 4.63
N GLY A 249 -11.05 -34.66 5.42
CA GLY A 249 -9.62 -34.73 5.10
C GLY A 249 -8.75 -33.72 5.86
N ARG A 250 -7.49 -33.55 5.41
CA ARG A 250 -6.45 -32.78 6.13
C ARG A 250 -6.50 -31.26 5.88
N SER A 251 -7.37 -30.78 5.01
CA SER A 251 -7.50 -29.35 4.74
C SER A 251 -8.95 -28.93 4.63
N ASP A 252 -9.26 -27.82 5.29
CA ASP A 252 -10.44 -27.06 4.98
C ASP A 252 -10.28 -26.44 3.59
N ASN A 253 -11.27 -26.65 2.72
CA ASN A 253 -11.36 -26.07 1.39
C ASN A 253 -12.52 -25.06 1.28
N SER A 254 -13.22 -24.79 2.37
CA SER A 254 -14.27 -23.76 2.44
C SER A 254 -13.71 -22.34 2.57
N ILE A 255 -12.40 -22.19 2.83
CA ILE A 255 -11.66 -20.93 2.89
C ILE A 255 -10.27 -21.12 2.27
N VAL A 256 -9.70 -20.07 1.69
CA VAL A 256 -8.29 -20.09 1.28
C VAL A 256 -7.41 -20.09 2.53
N ASN A 257 -6.36 -20.91 2.55
CA ASN A 257 -5.28 -20.80 3.53
C ASN A 257 -3.97 -20.56 2.77
N PRO A 258 -3.41 -19.33 2.78
CA PRO A 258 -2.19 -19.01 2.04
C PRO A 258 -1.00 -19.93 2.36
N ALA A 259 -0.86 -20.39 3.61
CA ALA A 259 0.20 -21.33 4.01
C ALA A 259 0.07 -22.73 3.37
N LYS A 260 -1.09 -23.04 2.77
CA LYS A 260 -1.34 -24.29 2.04
C LYS A 260 -1.36 -24.09 0.52
N LEU A 261 -0.96 -22.94 0.00
CA LEU A 261 -0.83 -22.70 -1.44
C LEU A 261 0.61 -22.96 -1.92
N PRO A 262 0.81 -23.22 -3.23
CA PRO A 262 2.14 -23.08 -3.83
C PRO A 262 2.69 -21.67 -3.60
N THR A 263 4.01 -21.55 -3.39
CA THR A 263 4.68 -20.28 -3.04
C THR A 263 4.28 -19.13 -3.97
N TRP A 264 4.34 -19.35 -5.29
CA TRP A 264 3.99 -18.32 -6.29
C TRP A 264 2.56 -17.78 -6.12
N LEU A 265 1.61 -18.62 -5.67
CA LEU A 265 0.23 -18.21 -5.49
C LEU A 265 0.04 -17.50 -4.14
N ALA A 266 0.75 -17.92 -3.10
CA ALA A 266 0.79 -17.20 -1.82
C ALA A 266 1.41 -15.80 -2.01
N ASP A 267 2.52 -15.71 -2.75
CA ASP A 267 3.16 -14.44 -3.09
C ASP A 267 2.24 -13.56 -3.92
N ASN A 268 1.51 -14.15 -4.88
CA ASN A 268 0.49 -13.42 -5.60
C ASN A 268 -0.59 -12.88 -4.66
N ILE A 269 -1.07 -13.59 -3.65
CA ILE A 269 -2.04 -13.00 -2.69
C ILE A 269 -1.43 -11.79 -1.96
N CYS A 270 -0.17 -11.89 -1.54
CA CYS A 270 0.55 -10.78 -0.90
C CYS A 270 0.65 -9.57 -1.85
N MET A 271 1.02 -9.80 -3.11
CA MET A 271 1.18 -8.76 -4.13
C MET A 271 -0.16 -8.24 -4.66
N ASN A 272 -1.18 -9.09 -4.73
CA ASN A 272 -2.52 -8.83 -5.28
C ASN A 272 -3.46 -8.16 -4.28
N SER A 273 -2.96 -7.89 -3.07
CA SER A 273 -3.41 -6.72 -2.32
C SER A 273 -3.35 -5.44 -3.18
N ARG A 274 -2.65 -5.43 -4.33
CA ARG A 274 -2.66 -4.38 -5.35
C ARG A 274 -3.67 -4.48 -6.50
N HIS A 275 -4.30 -5.62 -6.79
CA HIS A 275 -5.24 -5.74 -7.93
C HIS A 275 -6.42 -6.69 -7.67
N SER A 276 -7.46 -6.21 -7.01
CA SER A 276 -8.78 -6.86 -7.10
C SER A 276 -9.86 -5.82 -7.33
N VAL A 277 -9.98 -5.45 -8.60
CA VAL A 277 -11.23 -5.00 -9.20
C VAL A 277 -11.44 -5.89 -10.42
N GLU A 278 -12.10 -7.03 -10.23
CA GLU A 278 -12.83 -7.75 -11.26
C GLU A 278 -14.10 -8.35 -10.65
#